data_AF-A0A921NNJ8-F1
#
_entry.id   AF-A0A921NNJ8-F1
#
_cell.length_a   1.000
_cell.length_b   1.000
_cell.length_c   1.000
_cell.angle_alpha   90.00
_cell.angle_beta   90.00
_cell.angle_gamma   90.00
#
_symmetry.space_group_name_H-M   'P 1'
#
loop_
_entity.id
_entity.type
_entity.pdbx_description
1 polymer ?
#
loop_
_entity_poly.entity_id
_entity_poly.type
_entity_poly.pdbx_seq_one_letter_code
_entity_poly.pdbx_strand_id
1 'polypeptide(L)'
;MQIITEVEQGSPEWLALRLGIVTCSELECLLTNGKGEAGFGVGAFTYMNTLIGERITGEAADPFMGNRHTERGHELEGVARKLYEQREEVKTNQVAIILNHGAGYSPDSLVGPKGLTEIKTKLPKFQVEVILSGEIPKEHVAQCQGGLWVSEREWIDFVCYWPGMPLFIKRAYRDEAMIRKLSERVKTFYEILEDRMNQVLGIAA
;
A
#
# COMPACT_ATOMS: atom_id res chain seq x y z
N MET A 1 16.79 0.84 -2.89
CA MET A 1 15.69 1.80 -2.71
C MET A 1 15.80 2.95 -3.71
N GLN A 2 14.71 3.30 -4.38
CA GLN A 2 14.55 4.51 -5.18
C GLN A 2 13.33 5.29 -4.66
N ILE A 3 13.47 6.61 -4.50
CA ILE A 3 12.37 7.50 -4.09
C ILE A 3 12.09 8.45 -5.26
N ILE A 4 10.87 8.41 -5.79
CA ILE A 4 10.46 9.19 -6.95
C ILE A 4 9.57 10.35 -6.47
N THR A 5 9.93 11.58 -6.80
CA THR A 5 9.24 12.81 -6.33
C THR A 5 8.54 13.59 -7.44
N GLU A 6 9.08 13.58 -8.65
CA GLU A 6 8.64 14.43 -9.78
C GLU A 6 7.42 13.90 -10.54
N VAL A 7 6.70 12.94 -9.95
CA VAL A 7 5.54 12.30 -10.56
C VAL A 7 4.34 12.47 -9.64
N GLU A 8 3.20 12.89 -10.18
CA GLU A 8 1.97 13.07 -9.40
C GLU A 8 1.31 11.71 -9.11
N GLN A 9 0.95 11.43 -7.86
CA GLN A 9 0.21 10.19 -7.55
C GLN A 9 -1.14 10.19 -8.27
N GLY A 10 -1.51 9.05 -8.85
CA GLY A 10 -2.72 8.91 -9.68
C GLY A 10 -2.53 9.32 -11.15
N SER A 11 -1.38 9.90 -11.53
CA SER A 11 -1.06 10.15 -12.94
C SER A 11 -0.80 8.86 -13.72
N PRO A 12 -0.91 8.88 -15.07
CA PRO A 12 -0.51 7.75 -15.91
C PRO A 12 0.95 7.32 -15.70
N GLU A 13 1.86 8.27 -15.49
CA GLU A 13 3.27 8.01 -15.21
C GLU A 13 3.46 7.29 -13.88
N TRP A 14 2.67 7.66 -12.86
CA TRP A 14 2.65 6.97 -11.57
C TRP A 14 2.10 5.55 -11.69
N LEU A 15 1.03 5.35 -12.47
CA LEU A 15 0.47 4.02 -12.73
C LEU A 15 1.48 3.13 -13.45
N ALA A 16 2.25 3.67 -14.40
CA ALA A 16 3.30 2.94 -15.10
C ALA A 16 4.42 2.46 -14.16
N LEU A 17 4.77 3.22 -13.13
CA LEU A 17 5.75 2.81 -12.11
C LEU A 17 5.28 1.64 -11.23
N ARG A 18 3.97 1.38 -11.20
CA ARG A 18 3.33 0.32 -10.40
C ARG A 18 3.04 -0.94 -11.22
N LEU A 19 3.23 -0.86 -12.53
CA LEU A 19 2.84 -1.90 -13.46
C LEU A 19 3.64 -3.18 -13.23
N GLY A 20 2.94 -4.30 -13.04
CA GLY A 20 3.54 -5.62 -12.92
C GLY A 20 4.32 -5.85 -11.63
N ILE A 21 4.19 -4.97 -10.62
CA ILE A 21 4.86 -5.12 -9.33
C ILE A 21 3.88 -5.19 -8.16
N VAL A 22 4.28 -5.90 -7.11
CA VAL A 22 3.58 -5.93 -5.83
C VAL A 22 3.60 -4.54 -5.21
N THR A 23 2.45 -4.05 -4.78
CA THR A 23 2.34 -2.77 -4.06
C THR A 23 1.89 -2.98 -2.62
N CYS A 24 2.34 -2.13 -1.69
CA CYS A 24 2.09 -2.36 -0.26
C CYS A 24 0.60 -2.39 0.11
N SER A 25 -0.27 -1.72 -0.64
CA SER A 25 -1.72 -1.75 -0.44
C SER A 25 -2.34 -3.13 -0.68
N GLU A 26 -1.69 -3.99 -1.46
CA GLU A 26 -2.17 -5.33 -1.81
C GLU A 26 -1.58 -6.44 -0.92
N LEU A 27 -0.65 -6.11 0.00
CA LEU A 27 0.07 -7.12 0.78
C LEU A 27 -0.81 -7.96 1.70
N GLU A 28 -1.99 -7.46 2.10
CA GLU A 28 -2.94 -8.24 2.91
C GLU A 28 -3.38 -9.53 2.18
N CYS A 29 -3.60 -9.46 0.85
CA CYS A 29 -4.02 -10.63 0.09
C CYS A 29 -2.93 -11.71 0.05
N LEU A 30 -1.66 -11.31 0.11
CA LEU A 30 -0.52 -12.22 0.22
C LEU A 30 -0.43 -12.86 1.60
N LEU A 31 -0.90 -12.22 2.67
CA LEU A 31 -0.88 -12.81 4.03
C LEU A 31 -2.06 -13.75 4.30
N THR A 32 -3.07 -13.75 3.43
CA THR A 32 -4.25 -14.59 3.57
C THR A 32 -3.93 -16.04 3.22
N ASN A 33 -4.10 -16.93 4.20
CA ASN A 33 -3.89 -18.37 4.01
C ASN A 33 -5.05 -19.00 3.21
N GLY A 34 -4.72 -19.95 2.35
CA GLY A 34 -5.69 -20.71 1.58
C GLY A 34 -5.18 -22.09 1.17
N LYS A 35 -5.86 -22.69 0.21
CA LYS A 35 -5.55 -24.04 -0.31
C LYS A 35 -4.69 -24.04 -1.57
N GLY A 36 -4.32 -22.87 -2.07
CA GLY A 36 -3.48 -22.77 -3.26
C GLY A 36 -2.02 -23.07 -2.96
N GLU A 37 -1.21 -23.05 -4.02
CA GLU A 37 0.24 -23.24 -3.93
C GLU A 37 0.89 -22.33 -2.88
N ALA A 38 1.87 -22.86 -2.16
CA ALA A 38 2.52 -22.21 -1.01
C ALA A 38 1.53 -21.68 0.07
N GLY A 39 0.32 -22.22 0.14
CA GLY A 39 -0.72 -21.80 1.09
C GLY A 39 -1.36 -20.45 0.78
N PHE A 40 -1.24 -19.94 -0.46
CA PHE A 40 -1.91 -18.71 -0.86
C PHE A 40 -3.43 -18.86 -0.95
N GLY A 41 -4.14 -17.81 -0.55
CA GLY A 41 -5.58 -17.65 -0.74
C GLY A 41 -5.94 -17.21 -2.16
N VAL A 42 -7.24 -17.27 -2.49
CA VAL A 42 -7.76 -16.89 -3.82
C VAL A 42 -7.36 -15.45 -4.20
N GLY A 43 -7.39 -14.52 -3.25
CA GLY A 43 -7.02 -13.11 -3.50
C GLY A 43 -5.59 -12.94 -4.03
N ALA A 44 -4.63 -13.72 -3.53
CA ALA A 44 -3.27 -13.69 -4.03
C ALA A 44 -3.18 -14.19 -5.48
N PHE A 45 -3.88 -15.27 -5.84
CA PHE A 45 -3.91 -15.74 -7.23
C PHE A 45 -4.61 -14.77 -8.18
N THR A 46 -5.68 -14.11 -7.73
CA THR A 46 -6.33 -13.03 -8.50
C THR A 46 -5.35 -11.90 -8.75
N TYR A 47 -4.67 -11.40 -7.72
CA TYR A 47 -3.67 -10.34 -7.88
C TYR A 47 -2.48 -10.77 -8.75
N MET A 48 -2.05 -12.02 -8.62
CA MET A 48 -0.99 -12.59 -9.46
C MET A 48 -1.39 -12.59 -10.93
N ASN A 49 -2.62 -12.98 -11.26
CA ASN A 49 -3.12 -12.93 -12.64
C ASN A 49 -3.15 -11.51 -13.18
N THR A 50 -3.52 -10.52 -12.36
CA THR A 50 -3.44 -9.10 -12.70
C THR A 50 -2.02 -8.71 -13.10
N LEU A 51 -1.03 -8.98 -12.24
CA LEU A 51 0.36 -8.61 -12.50
C LEU A 51 0.97 -9.37 -13.70
N ILE A 52 0.58 -10.64 -13.93
CA ILE A 52 0.98 -11.39 -15.12
C ILE A 52 0.42 -10.72 -16.38
N GLY A 53 -0.87 -10.36 -16.37
CA GLY A 53 -1.51 -9.65 -17.47
C GLY A 53 -0.77 -8.35 -17.78
N GLU A 54 -0.55 -7.52 -16.76
CA GLU A 54 0.19 -6.25 -16.89
C GLU A 54 1.58 -6.44 -17.48
N ARG A 55 2.35 -7.44 -17.02
CA ARG A 55 3.70 -7.71 -17.55
C ARG A 55 3.70 -8.17 -19.00
N ILE A 56 2.69 -8.94 -19.41
CA ILE A 56 2.59 -9.46 -20.78
C ILE A 56 2.11 -8.37 -21.74
N THR A 57 1.11 -7.57 -21.35
CA THR A 57 0.51 -6.55 -22.23
C THR A 57 1.29 -5.24 -22.23
N GLY A 58 1.99 -4.92 -21.14
CA GLY A 58 2.53 -3.59 -20.90
C GLY A 58 1.45 -2.55 -20.59
N GLU A 59 0.22 -2.99 -20.34
CA GLU A 59 -0.93 -2.14 -20.04
C GLU A 59 -1.38 -2.38 -18.60
N ALA A 60 -1.64 -1.31 -17.84
CA ALA A 60 -2.20 -1.43 -16.51
C ALA A 60 -3.58 -2.13 -16.59
N ALA A 61 -3.86 -3.04 -15.64
CA ALA A 61 -5.19 -3.62 -15.56
C ALA A 61 -6.23 -2.50 -15.33
N ASP A 62 -7.40 -2.62 -15.97
CA ASP A 62 -8.43 -1.59 -16.11
C ASP A 62 -8.48 -0.67 -14.87
N PRO A 63 -7.89 0.55 -14.96
CA PRO A 63 -7.67 1.36 -13.78
C PRO A 63 -9.03 1.70 -13.21
N PHE A 64 -9.25 1.35 -11.93
CA PHE A 64 -10.45 1.72 -11.21
C PHE A 64 -10.70 3.22 -11.42
N MET A 65 -11.74 3.56 -12.19
CA MET A 65 -12.02 4.93 -12.66
C MET A 65 -12.43 5.91 -11.55
N GLY A 66 -12.19 5.54 -10.29
CA GLY A 66 -12.67 6.23 -9.12
C GLY A 66 -14.15 6.00 -8.90
N ASN A 67 -14.58 6.19 -7.66
CA ASN A 67 -15.96 6.44 -7.32
C ASN A 67 -16.01 7.68 -6.42
N ARG A 68 -17.22 8.12 -6.08
CA ARG A 68 -17.40 9.27 -5.17
C ARG A 68 -16.67 9.10 -3.83
N HIS A 69 -16.35 7.89 -3.40
CA HIS A 69 -15.60 7.64 -2.18
C HIS A 69 -14.10 7.89 -2.34
N THR A 70 -13.51 7.56 -3.48
CA THR A 70 -12.08 7.80 -3.76
C THR A 70 -11.80 9.26 -4.05
N GLU A 71 -12.66 9.96 -4.82
CA GLU A 71 -12.53 11.40 -5.07
C GLU A 71 -12.54 12.21 -3.76
N ARG A 72 -13.53 11.94 -2.91
CA ARG A 72 -13.60 12.54 -1.57
C ARG A 72 -12.38 12.18 -0.72
N GLY A 73 -11.84 10.99 -0.90
CA GLY A 73 -10.61 10.55 -0.21
C GLY A 73 -9.45 11.50 -0.53
N HIS A 74 -9.20 11.74 -1.81
CA HIS A 74 -8.13 12.65 -2.26
C HIS A 74 -8.31 14.08 -1.71
N GLU A 75 -9.54 14.61 -1.72
CA GLU A 75 -9.81 15.94 -1.16
C GLU A 75 -9.51 16.01 0.35
N LEU A 76 -9.95 15.00 1.10
CA LEU A 76 -9.83 14.98 2.56
C LEU A 76 -8.43 14.60 3.04
N GLU A 77 -7.65 13.88 2.24
CA GLU A 77 -6.28 13.48 2.56
C GLU A 77 -5.38 14.71 2.81
N GLY A 78 -5.48 15.72 1.94
CA GLY A 78 -4.74 16.98 2.12
C GLY A 78 -5.14 17.74 3.39
N VAL A 79 -6.41 17.65 3.80
CA VAL A 79 -6.88 18.22 5.07
C VAL A 79 -6.33 17.43 6.25
N ALA A 80 -6.41 16.10 6.20
CA ALA A 80 -5.92 15.21 7.25
C ALA A 80 -4.40 15.38 7.46
N ARG A 81 -3.62 15.52 6.38
CA ARG A 81 -2.19 15.81 6.42
C ARG A 81 -1.88 17.10 7.17
N LYS A 82 -2.57 18.20 6.83
CA LYS A 82 -2.40 19.49 7.52
C LYS A 82 -2.75 19.41 9.00
N LEU A 83 -3.84 18.71 9.34
CA LEU A 83 -4.22 18.51 10.74
C LEU A 83 -3.19 17.66 11.51
N TYR A 84 -2.63 16.64 10.86
CA TYR A 84 -1.53 15.84 11.40
C TYR A 84 -0.27 16.70 11.63
N GLU A 85 0.16 17.48 10.64
CA GLU A 85 1.32 18.39 10.75
C GLU A 85 1.18 19.37 11.90
N GLN A 86 -0.02 19.95 12.07
CA GLN A 86 -0.32 20.88 13.15
C GLN A 86 -0.32 20.20 14.52
N ARG A 87 -0.90 19.00 14.62
CA ARG A 87 -1.06 18.29 15.90
C ARG A 87 0.25 17.71 16.41
N GLU A 88 1.07 17.16 15.52
CA GLU A 88 2.36 16.54 15.87
C GLU A 88 3.53 17.52 15.74
N GLU A 89 3.27 18.76 15.31
CA GLU A 89 4.27 19.82 15.10
C GLU A 89 5.40 19.40 14.15
N VAL A 90 5.05 18.68 13.08
CA VAL A 90 5.98 18.16 12.06
C VAL A 90 5.71 18.78 10.69
N LYS A 91 6.71 18.67 9.81
CA LYS A 91 6.54 18.91 8.37
C LYS A 91 6.54 17.59 7.61
N THR A 92 5.72 17.52 6.58
CA THR A 92 5.64 16.36 5.71
C THR A 92 6.05 16.69 4.28
N ASN A 93 6.65 15.70 3.61
CA ASN A 93 7.03 15.79 2.20
C ASN A 93 6.33 14.66 1.44
N GLN A 94 5.58 14.99 0.40
CA GLN A 94 4.97 13.98 -0.46
C GLN A 94 5.99 13.44 -1.46
N VAL A 95 5.82 12.16 -1.83
CA VAL A 95 6.58 11.49 -2.88
C VAL A 95 5.61 10.67 -3.72
N ALA A 96 5.95 10.39 -4.97
CA ALA A 96 5.12 9.59 -5.87
C ALA A 96 5.08 8.14 -5.41
N ILE A 97 6.25 7.51 -5.33
CA ILE A 97 6.41 6.10 -4.98
C ILE A 97 7.84 5.85 -4.53
N ILE A 98 7.99 4.90 -3.62
CA ILE A 98 9.24 4.30 -3.19
C ILE A 98 9.29 2.90 -3.77
N LEU A 99 10.33 2.61 -4.55
CA LEU A 99 10.57 1.29 -5.15
C LEU A 99 11.74 0.63 -4.43
N ASN A 100 11.50 -0.55 -3.85
CA ASN A 100 12.53 -1.33 -3.19
C ASN A 100 12.12 -2.80 -3.08
N HIS A 101 13.09 -3.72 -3.03
CA HIS A 101 12.83 -5.16 -2.86
C HIS A 101 11.82 -5.78 -3.84
N GLY A 102 11.71 -5.23 -5.06
CA GLY A 102 10.71 -5.66 -6.04
C GLY A 102 9.26 -5.28 -5.67
N ALA A 103 9.06 -4.37 -4.72
CA ALA A 103 7.75 -3.86 -4.33
C ALA A 103 7.71 -2.33 -4.38
N GLY A 104 6.50 -1.79 -4.53
CA GLY A 104 6.22 -0.36 -4.55
C GLY A 104 5.39 0.10 -3.36
N TYR A 105 5.77 1.25 -2.78
CA TYR A 105 4.98 1.91 -1.76
C TYR A 105 4.83 3.40 -2.05
N SER A 106 3.58 3.87 -2.09
CA SER A 106 3.25 5.29 -2.18
C SER A 106 2.76 5.75 -0.81
N PRO A 107 3.66 6.17 0.11
CA PRO A 107 3.21 6.75 1.37
C PRO A 107 2.45 8.05 1.11
N ASP A 108 1.50 8.37 1.98
CA ASP A 108 0.82 9.66 1.92
C ASP A 108 1.80 10.80 2.14
N SER A 109 2.80 10.60 3.03
CA SER A 109 3.94 11.50 3.19
C SER A 109 5.14 10.87 3.92
N LEU A 110 6.31 11.48 3.70
CA LEU A 110 7.50 11.30 4.53
C LEU A 110 7.47 12.29 5.69
N VAL A 111 7.91 11.84 6.87
CA VAL A 111 8.06 12.68 8.07
C VAL A 111 9.52 12.66 8.53
N GLY A 112 10.22 13.76 8.27
CA GLY A 112 11.67 13.84 8.52
C GLY A 112 12.45 12.69 7.85
N PRO A 113 13.58 12.25 8.44
CA PRO A 113 14.40 11.18 7.86
C PRO A 113 13.89 9.77 8.16
N LYS A 114 13.04 9.59 9.18
CA LYS A 114 12.75 8.27 9.78
C LYS A 114 11.27 7.87 9.77
N GLY A 115 10.36 8.81 9.52
CA GLY A 115 8.93 8.62 9.64
C GLY A 115 8.19 8.61 8.31
N LEU A 116 6.98 8.08 8.35
CA LEU A 116 6.00 8.04 7.28
C LEU A 116 4.61 8.36 7.83
N THR A 117 3.67 8.71 6.94
CA THR A 117 2.24 8.68 7.23
C THR A 117 1.50 7.72 6.29
N GLU A 118 0.48 7.08 6.84
CA GLU A 118 -0.57 6.39 6.08
C GLU A 118 -1.93 6.98 6.50
N ILE A 119 -2.58 7.71 5.60
CA ILE A 119 -3.77 8.52 5.86
C ILE A 119 -4.99 7.82 5.24
N LYS A 120 -6.02 7.57 6.06
CA LYS A 120 -7.30 7.04 5.61
C LYS A 120 -8.44 7.97 5.97
N THR A 121 -9.38 8.15 5.04
CA THR A 121 -10.58 8.98 5.24
C THR A 121 -11.82 8.10 5.35
N LYS A 122 -11.93 7.36 6.47
CA LYS A 122 -13.02 6.40 6.69
C LYS A 122 -14.35 7.10 6.97
N LEU A 123 -15.46 6.51 6.52
CA LEU A 123 -16.81 7.00 6.89
C LEU A 123 -16.97 7.06 8.43
N PRO A 124 -17.82 7.96 8.97
CA PRO A 124 -17.94 8.17 10.41
C PRO A 124 -18.20 6.89 11.19
N LYS A 125 -19.09 6.03 10.69
CA LYS A 125 -19.43 4.74 11.32
C LYS A 125 -18.21 3.84 11.53
N PHE A 126 -17.26 3.84 10.58
CA PHE A 126 -16.03 3.07 10.68
C PHE A 126 -14.97 3.79 11.51
N GLN A 127 -14.89 5.12 11.43
CA GLN A 127 -13.94 5.87 12.25
C GLN A 127 -14.26 5.79 13.74
N VAL A 128 -15.54 5.67 14.12
CA VAL A 128 -15.93 5.38 15.51
C VAL A 128 -15.26 4.10 16.00
N GLU A 129 -15.28 3.02 15.21
CA GLU A 129 -14.61 1.77 15.57
C GLU A 129 -13.10 1.94 15.70
N VAL A 130 -12.46 2.68 14.78
CA VAL A 130 -11.02 2.97 14.84
C VAL A 130 -10.67 3.72 16.13
N ILE A 131 -11.38 4.82 16.43
CA ILE A 131 -11.13 5.64 17.61
C ILE A 131 -11.35 4.84 18.89
N LEU A 132 -12.45 4.09 19.00
CA LEU A 132 -12.76 3.29 20.19
C LEU A 132 -11.77 2.14 20.38
N SER A 133 -11.28 1.53 19.30
CA SER A 133 -10.28 0.46 19.39
C SER A 133 -8.93 0.98 19.86
N GLY A 134 -8.57 2.22 19.53
CA GLY A 134 -7.24 2.75 19.80
C GLY A 134 -6.13 2.12 18.94
N GLU A 135 -6.48 1.30 17.96
CA GLU A 135 -5.56 0.46 17.20
C GLU A 135 -5.65 0.69 15.69
N ILE A 136 -4.56 0.37 14.99
CA ILE A 136 -4.56 0.34 13.53
C ILE A 136 -5.47 -0.80 13.07
N PRO A 137 -6.47 -0.55 12.21
CA PRO A 137 -7.33 -1.61 11.70
C PRO A 137 -6.51 -2.69 11.00
N LYS A 138 -6.87 -3.96 11.21
CA LYS A 138 -6.08 -5.12 10.77
C LYS A 138 -5.76 -5.10 9.28
N GLU A 139 -6.70 -4.62 8.47
CA GLU A 139 -6.56 -4.50 7.02
C GLU A 139 -5.44 -3.54 6.59
N HIS A 140 -5.05 -2.57 7.44
CA HIS A 140 -3.99 -1.60 7.14
C HIS A 140 -2.63 -1.99 7.71
N VAL A 141 -2.55 -3.02 8.56
CA VAL A 141 -1.29 -3.41 9.23
C VAL A 141 -0.27 -3.91 8.20
N ALA A 142 -0.71 -4.74 7.24
CA ALA A 142 0.16 -5.25 6.19
C ALA A 142 0.72 -4.12 5.32
N GLN A 143 -0.11 -3.13 4.98
CA GLN A 143 0.32 -1.95 4.23
C GLN A 143 1.32 -1.11 5.02
N CYS A 144 1.06 -0.83 6.30
CA CYS A 144 1.95 -0.06 7.17
C CYS A 144 3.32 -0.73 7.33
N GLN A 145 3.34 -2.02 7.67
CA GLN A 145 4.59 -2.77 7.86
C GLN A 145 5.33 -3.00 6.53
N GLY A 146 4.59 -3.22 5.44
CA GLY A 146 5.15 -3.25 4.09
C GLY A 146 5.78 -1.92 3.69
N GLY A 147 5.14 -0.80 4.03
CA GLY A 147 5.67 0.53 3.79
C GLY A 147 6.97 0.79 4.56
N LEU A 148 7.06 0.37 5.82
CA LEU A 148 8.30 0.42 6.59
C LEU A 148 9.40 -0.47 6.01
N TRP A 149 9.03 -1.67 5.53
CA TRP A 149 9.96 -2.57 4.86
C TRP A 149 10.53 -1.94 3.57
N VAL A 150 9.66 -1.48 2.67
CA VAL A 150 10.06 -0.91 1.36
C VAL A 150 10.85 0.39 1.53
N SER A 151 10.45 1.25 2.46
CA SER A 151 11.09 2.56 2.68
C SER A 151 12.31 2.53 3.59
N GLU A 152 12.60 1.39 4.24
CA GLU A 152 13.66 1.24 5.23
C GLU A 152 13.57 2.26 6.39
N ARG A 153 12.37 2.78 6.66
CA ARG A 153 12.10 3.75 7.73
C ARG A 153 11.73 3.06 9.05
N GLU A 154 11.80 3.84 10.13
CA GLU A 154 11.69 3.34 11.51
C GLU A 154 10.26 3.28 12.03
N TRP A 155 9.41 4.21 11.60
CA TRP A 155 8.03 4.30 12.08
C TRP A 155 7.10 4.93 11.05
N ILE A 156 5.81 4.63 11.22
CA ILE A 156 4.72 5.16 10.40
C ILE A 156 3.57 5.58 11.32
N ASP A 157 3.06 6.79 11.12
CA ASP A 157 1.85 7.24 11.79
C ASP A 157 0.65 6.93 10.90
N PHE A 158 -0.21 6.01 11.37
CA PHE A 158 -1.51 5.78 10.76
C PHE A 158 -2.45 6.88 11.21
N VAL A 159 -3.00 7.62 10.25
CA VAL A 159 -3.91 8.75 10.47
C VAL A 159 -5.28 8.38 9.92
N CYS A 160 -6.33 8.53 10.73
CA CYS A 160 -7.70 8.34 10.26
C CYS A 160 -8.54 9.59 10.53
N TYR A 161 -9.22 10.08 9.49
CA TYR A 161 -9.91 11.37 9.52
C TYR A 161 -11.28 11.34 8.83
N TRP A 162 -12.19 12.14 9.40
CA TRP A 162 -13.46 12.52 8.81
C TRP A 162 -13.85 13.90 9.34
N PRO A 163 -14.39 14.81 8.49
CA PRO A 163 -14.84 16.13 8.93
C PRO A 163 -15.82 16.07 10.11
N GLY A 164 -15.48 16.73 11.21
CA GLY A 164 -16.29 16.77 12.44
C GLY A 164 -16.07 15.61 13.40
N MET A 165 -15.18 14.67 13.09
CA MET A 165 -14.74 13.61 14.01
C MET A 165 -13.35 13.92 14.57
N PRO A 166 -12.99 13.42 15.78
CA PRO A 166 -11.63 13.51 16.27
C PRO A 166 -10.62 12.87 15.32
N LEU A 167 -9.51 13.55 15.06
CA LEU A 167 -8.39 12.98 14.30
C LEU A 167 -7.80 11.81 15.09
N PHE A 168 -7.74 10.64 14.47
CA PHE A 168 -7.05 9.48 15.04
C PHE A 168 -5.63 9.41 14.49
N ILE A 169 -4.64 9.25 15.37
CA ILE A 169 -3.23 9.05 15.01
C ILE A 169 -2.71 7.90 15.87
N LYS A 170 -2.06 6.92 15.24
CA LYS A 170 -1.37 5.83 15.94
C LYS A 170 -0.03 5.56 15.26
N ARG A 171 1.05 5.70 16.02
CA ARG A 171 2.39 5.31 15.58
C ARG A 171 2.55 3.79 15.62
N ALA A 172 3.02 3.23 14.52
CA ALA A 172 3.57 1.89 14.46
C ALA A 172 5.07 1.95 14.20
N TYR A 173 5.81 1.10 14.90
CA TYR A 173 7.22 0.85 14.63
C TYR A 173 7.35 -0.42 13.78
N ARG A 174 8.56 -0.64 13.25
CA ARG A 174 8.91 -1.88 12.55
C ARG A 174 8.62 -3.10 13.42
N ASP A 175 7.79 -3.98 12.91
CA ASP A 175 7.63 -5.35 13.41
C ASP A 175 8.47 -6.27 12.52
N GLU A 176 9.69 -6.57 12.97
CA GLU A 176 10.63 -7.39 12.20
C GLU A 176 10.11 -8.82 11.94
N ALA A 177 9.21 -9.34 12.76
CA ALA A 177 8.60 -10.65 12.50
C ALA A 177 7.56 -10.55 11.36
N MET A 178 6.72 -9.52 11.38
CA MET A 178 5.79 -9.24 10.28
C MET A 178 6.53 -8.91 8.98
N ILE A 179 7.57 -8.08 9.04
CA ILE A 179 8.36 -7.68 7.86
C ILE A 179 9.05 -8.90 7.24
N ARG A 180 9.66 -9.78 8.04
CA ARG A 180 10.22 -11.05 7.52
C ARG A 180 9.15 -11.87 6.82
N LYS A 181 8.00 -12.07 7.45
CA LYS A 181 6.88 -12.81 6.87
C LYS A 181 6.41 -12.19 5.54
N LEU A 182 6.27 -10.87 5.48
CA LEU A 182 5.91 -10.15 4.26
C LEU A 182 6.94 -10.38 3.16
N SER A 183 8.23 -10.22 3.47
CA SER A 183 9.31 -10.39 2.49
C SER A 183 9.37 -11.82 1.92
N GLU A 184 9.18 -12.84 2.76
CA GLU A 184 9.11 -14.24 2.34
C GLU A 184 7.89 -14.50 1.45
N ARG A 185 6.72 -13.97 1.83
CA ARG A 185 5.50 -14.11 1.04
C ARG A 185 5.62 -13.40 -0.31
N VAL A 186 6.21 -12.22 -0.39
CA VAL A 186 6.44 -11.52 -1.66
C VAL A 186 7.42 -12.30 -2.54
N LYS A 187 8.50 -12.84 -1.96
CA LYS A 187 9.45 -13.68 -2.70
C LYS A 187 8.77 -14.91 -3.32
N THR A 188 8.08 -15.70 -2.51
CA THR A 188 7.38 -16.91 -3.01
C THR A 188 6.25 -16.56 -3.97
N PHE A 189 5.58 -15.42 -3.78
CA PHE A 189 4.59 -14.93 -4.73
C PHE A 189 5.22 -14.69 -6.10
N TYR A 190 6.39 -14.04 -6.17
CA TYR A 190 7.07 -13.81 -7.45
C TYR A 190 7.59 -15.10 -8.10
N GLU A 191 8.10 -16.06 -7.32
CA GLU A 191 8.51 -17.38 -7.85
C GLU A 191 7.35 -18.05 -8.60
N ILE A 192 6.17 -18.13 -7.97
CA ILE A 192 4.97 -18.71 -8.58
C ILE A 192 4.46 -17.85 -9.76
N LEU A 193 4.56 -16.52 -9.65
CA LEU A 193 4.16 -15.61 -10.73
C LEU A 193 4.95 -15.88 -11.99
N GLU A 194 6.27 -15.98 -11.90
CA GLU A 194 7.16 -16.26 -13.04
C GLU A 194 6.82 -17.61 -13.67
N ASP A 195 6.65 -18.67 -12.88
CA ASP A 195 6.30 -20.00 -13.36
C ASP A 195 4.98 -20.00 -14.13
N ARG A 196 3.96 -19.33 -13.60
CA ARG A 196 2.65 -19.20 -14.25
C ARG A 196 2.71 -18.33 -15.50
N MET A 197 3.49 -17.25 -15.49
CA MET A 197 3.70 -16.39 -16.66
C MET A 197 4.39 -17.16 -17.80
N ASN A 198 5.41 -17.96 -17.49
CA ASN A 198 6.09 -18.81 -18.47
C ASN A 198 5.14 -19.84 -19.09
N GLN A 199 4.23 -20.43 -18.30
CA GLN A 199 3.19 -21.32 -18.83
C GLN A 199 2.25 -20.60 -19.80
N VAL A 200 1.83 -19.37 -19.50
CA VAL A 200 0.96 -18.57 -20.38
C VAL A 200 1.68 -18.25 -21.69
N LEU A 201 2.92 -17.78 -21.64
CA LEU A 201 3.71 -17.47 -22.84
C LEU A 201 4.04 -18.71 -23.67
N GLY A 202 4.25 -19.87 -23.02
CA GLY A 202 4.50 -21.13 -23.69
C GLY A 202 3.30 -21.70 -24.45
N ILE A 203 2.07 -21.29 -24.14
CA ILE A 203 0.86 -21.66 -24.92
C ILE A 203 0.78 -20.85 -26.22
N ALA A 204 1.35 -19.64 -26.25
CA ALA A 204 1.36 -18.77 -27.40
C ALA A 204 2.45 -19.12 -28.44
N ALA A 205 3.37 -20.03 -28.09
CA ALA A 205 4.45 -20.53 -28.95
C ALA A 205 4.03 -21.79 -29.72
#